data_AF-A0A1G3Q7Q7-F1
#
_entry.id   AF-A0A1G3Q7Q7-F1
#
_cell.length_a   1.000
_cell.length_b   1.000
_cell.length_c   1.000
_cell.angle_alpha   90.00
_cell.angle_beta   90.00
_cell.angle_gamma   90.00
#
_symmetry.space_group_name_H-M   'P 1'
#
loop_
_entity.id
_entity.type
_entity.pdbx_description
1 polymer ?
#
loop_
_entity_poly.entity_id
_entity_poly.type
_entity_poly.pdbx_seq_one_letter_code
_entity_poly.pdbx_strand_id
1 'polypeptide(L)'
;MGSTPADILESAAGYDDFRDKIISLAGDFPFETEHMLLLGRVIFLRFPDTSDDRNMEHIRMGYRIVRVCILEKILESIDGDHREMVRRMLDDMAIMDIALNDLLKNIGPDGIEKYRRIVSGNLDLVRAAIDGLPRGMIKERFVGGISKFYNLMYILSNAMDHLKTSGNNR
;
A
#
# COMPACT_ATOMS: atom_id res chain seq x y z
N MET A 1 6.66 19.79 -10.98
CA MET A 1 6.57 18.31 -10.97
C MET A 1 6.82 17.88 -9.53
N GLY A 2 5.90 17.13 -8.93
CA GLY A 2 6.07 16.60 -7.57
C GLY A 2 7.22 15.58 -7.53
N SER A 3 7.84 15.40 -6.35
CA SER A 3 8.91 14.42 -6.17
C SER A 3 8.39 12.99 -6.38
N THR A 4 9.08 12.20 -7.21
CA THR A 4 8.70 10.80 -7.40
C THR A 4 9.25 9.93 -6.27
N PRO A 5 8.66 8.75 -6.00
CA PRO A 5 9.24 7.81 -5.03
C PRO A 5 10.69 7.41 -5.37
N ALA A 6 11.09 7.42 -6.64
CA ALA A 6 12.46 7.14 -7.04
C ALA A 6 13.43 8.25 -6.55
N ASP A 7 13.09 9.52 -6.79
CA ASP A 7 13.91 10.67 -6.35
C ASP A 7 14.03 10.73 -4.82
N ILE A 8 12.93 10.41 -4.14
CA ILE A 8 12.89 10.37 -2.67
C ILE A 8 13.77 9.24 -2.17
N LEU A 9 13.69 8.04 -2.77
CA LEU A 9 14.55 6.93 -2.37
C LEU A 9 16.01 7.20 -2.66
N GLU A 10 16.35 7.85 -3.78
CA GLU A 10 17.74 8.16 -4.12
C GLU A 10 18.36 9.14 -3.12
N SER A 11 17.59 10.12 -2.66
CA SER A 11 18.04 11.14 -1.69
C SER A 11 17.84 10.76 -0.21
N ALA A 12 17.13 9.66 0.09
CA ALA A 12 16.81 9.30 1.47
C ALA A 12 18.01 8.69 2.21
N ALA A 13 18.23 9.15 3.44
CA ALA A 13 19.30 8.63 4.32
C ALA A 13 19.12 7.14 4.65
N GLY A 14 17.88 6.66 4.66
CA GLY A 14 17.53 5.27 4.93
C GLY A 14 16.03 5.02 4.73
N TYR A 15 15.58 3.82 5.09
CA TYR A 15 14.18 3.42 4.92
C TYR A 15 13.20 4.30 5.71
N ASP A 16 13.51 4.66 6.95
CA ASP A 16 12.59 5.44 7.77
C ASP A 16 12.42 6.86 7.21
N ASP A 17 13.51 7.52 6.80
CA ASP A 17 13.45 8.83 6.10
C ASP A 17 12.66 8.74 4.78
N PHE A 18 12.87 7.68 4.00
CA PHE A 18 12.08 7.41 2.80
C PHE A 18 10.58 7.25 3.13
N ARG A 19 10.25 6.42 4.11
CA ARG A 19 8.87 6.15 4.54
C ARG A 19 8.18 7.44 4.96
N ASP A 20 8.83 8.24 5.80
CA ASP A 20 8.25 9.45 6.36
C ASP A 20 8.00 10.51 5.27
N LYS A 21 8.93 10.63 4.30
CA LYS A 21 8.73 11.47 3.10
C LYS A 21 7.56 10.97 2.24
N ILE A 22 7.45 9.67 1.97
CA ILE A 22 6.32 9.11 1.20
C ILE A 22 4.97 9.34 1.91
N ILE A 23 4.91 9.13 3.23
CA ILE A 23 3.72 9.38 4.04
C ILE A 23 3.31 10.87 3.97
N SER A 24 4.29 11.78 3.98
CA SER A 24 4.03 13.22 3.93
C SER A 24 3.36 13.70 2.63
N LEU A 25 3.48 12.92 1.55
CA LEU A 25 2.83 13.22 0.27
C LEU A 25 1.36 12.81 0.23
N ALA A 26 0.88 12.04 1.22
CA ALA A 26 -0.52 11.62 1.31
C ALA A 26 -1.09 10.99 0.02
N GLY A 27 -0.26 10.26 -0.73
CA GLY A 27 -0.64 9.62 -2.00
C GLY A 27 -0.53 10.53 -3.24
N ASP A 28 -0.27 11.84 -3.04
CA ASP A 28 -0.04 12.81 -4.12
C ASP A 28 1.38 12.70 -4.66
N PHE A 29 1.63 11.59 -5.35
CA PHE A 29 2.85 11.37 -6.12
C PHE A 29 2.58 10.56 -7.38
N PRO A 30 3.37 10.78 -8.45
CA PRO A 30 3.32 9.94 -9.64
C PRO A 30 3.70 8.49 -9.32
N PHE A 31 2.84 7.54 -9.73
CA PHE A 31 3.03 6.12 -9.45
C PHE A 31 2.52 5.21 -10.58
N GLU A 32 2.72 5.65 -11.82
CA GLU A 32 2.44 4.85 -13.02
C GLU A 32 3.61 3.92 -13.37
N THR A 33 3.44 3.09 -14.41
CA THR A 33 4.42 2.08 -14.86
C THR A 33 5.85 2.61 -14.97
N GLU A 34 6.03 3.80 -15.56
CA GLU A 34 7.36 4.42 -15.71
C GLU A 34 7.99 4.79 -14.37
N HIS A 35 7.19 5.32 -13.44
CA HIS A 35 7.62 5.70 -12.10
C HIS A 35 7.99 4.48 -11.26
N MET A 36 7.20 3.40 -11.36
CA MET A 36 7.50 2.11 -10.73
C MET A 36 8.80 1.50 -11.28
N LEU A 37 9.05 1.64 -12.58
CA LEU A 37 10.28 1.16 -13.20
C LEU A 37 11.51 1.93 -12.67
N LEU A 38 11.42 3.25 -12.56
CA LEU A 38 12.46 4.09 -11.97
C LEU A 38 12.71 3.72 -10.50
N LEU A 39 11.64 3.62 -9.69
CA LEU A 39 11.76 3.20 -8.29
C LEU A 39 12.43 1.83 -8.18
N GLY A 40 12.02 0.87 -9.03
CA GLY A 40 12.64 -0.45 -9.11
C GLY A 40 14.14 -0.36 -9.35
N ARG A 41 14.59 0.44 -10.32
CA ARG A 41 16.03 0.63 -10.60
C ARG A 41 16.79 1.15 -9.38
N VAL A 42 16.25 2.15 -8.68
CA VAL A 42 16.87 2.71 -7.47
C VAL A 42 16.92 1.67 -6.34
N ILE A 43 15.86 0.86 -6.17
CA ILE A 43 15.86 -0.26 -5.20
C ILE A 43 17.02 -1.21 -5.48
N PHE A 44 17.19 -1.67 -6.73
CA PHE A 44 18.25 -2.62 -7.08
C PHE A 44 19.64 -2.02 -7.04
N LEU A 45 19.78 -0.70 -7.23
CA LEU A 45 21.06 -0.01 -7.05
C LEU A 45 21.46 0.04 -5.57
N ARG A 46 20.51 0.37 -4.68
CA ARG A 46 20.78 0.48 -3.22
C ARG A 46 20.82 -0.87 -2.51
N PHE A 47 20.02 -1.82 -2.96
CA PHE A 47 19.85 -3.15 -2.36
C PHE A 47 19.98 -4.21 -3.46
N PRO A 48 21.21 -4.48 -3.96
CA PRO A 48 21.42 -5.40 -5.07
C PRO A 48 20.91 -6.81 -4.75
N ASP A 49 20.12 -7.36 -5.66
CA ASP A 49 19.56 -8.72 -5.57
C ASP A 49 19.43 -9.24 -7.00
N THR A 50 19.90 -10.46 -7.26
CA THR A 50 19.86 -11.08 -8.59
C THR A 50 19.22 -12.46 -8.52
N SER A 51 18.83 -13.05 -9.66
CA SER A 51 18.30 -14.42 -9.66
C SER A 51 19.29 -15.44 -9.08
N ASP A 52 20.59 -15.17 -9.26
CA ASP A 52 21.67 -16.12 -9.01
C ASP A 52 22.30 -15.93 -7.62
N ASP A 53 22.20 -14.71 -7.07
CA ASP A 53 22.65 -14.34 -5.74
C ASP A 53 21.54 -13.58 -5.01
N ARG A 54 20.77 -14.34 -4.20
CA ARG A 54 19.58 -13.86 -3.50
C ARG A 54 19.92 -13.38 -2.09
N ASN A 55 19.77 -12.09 -1.83
CA ASN A 55 19.97 -11.52 -0.50
C ASN A 55 18.61 -11.27 0.19
N MET A 56 18.28 -12.07 1.20
CA MET A 56 17.00 -12.01 1.91
C MET A 56 16.75 -10.70 2.65
N GLU A 57 17.80 -9.99 3.07
CA GLU A 57 17.67 -8.66 3.67
C GLU A 57 17.29 -7.62 2.61
N HIS A 58 17.98 -7.64 1.45
CA HIS A 58 17.71 -6.73 0.34
C HIS A 58 16.32 -6.96 -0.25
N ILE A 59 15.91 -8.22 -0.41
CA ILE A 59 14.55 -8.59 -0.84
C ILE A 59 13.51 -8.01 0.12
N ARG A 60 13.71 -8.20 1.43
CA ARG A 60 12.79 -7.66 2.45
C ARG A 60 12.74 -6.14 2.40
N MET A 61 13.87 -5.47 2.20
CA MET A 61 13.91 -4.01 2.06
C MET A 61 13.16 -3.54 0.81
N GLY A 62 13.38 -4.18 -0.33
CA GLY A 62 12.64 -3.89 -1.56
C GLY A 62 11.13 -4.01 -1.38
N TYR A 63 10.65 -5.05 -0.69
CA TYR A 63 9.22 -5.17 -0.36
C TYR A 63 8.73 -4.06 0.57
N ARG A 64 9.51 -3.65 1.59
CA ARG A 64 9.11 -2.56 2.49
C ARG A 64 8.95 -1.24 1.75
N ILE A 65 9.88 -0.93 0.84
CA ILE A 65 9.86 0.28 0.00
C ILE A 65 8.65 0.30 -0.92
N VAL A 66 8.41 -0.80 -1.65
CA VAL A 66 7.25 -0.92 -2.54
C VAL A 66 5.94 -0.83 -1.76
N ARG A 67 5.83 -1.52 -0.62
CA ARG A 67 4.60 -1.57 0.16
C ARG A 67 4.20 -0.22 0.73
N VAL A 68 5.13 0.59 1.23
CA VAL A 68 4.76 1.95 1.72
C VAL A 68 4.23 2.82 0.57
N CYS A 69 4.81 2.74 -0.63
CA CYS A 69 4.33 3.48 -1.78
C CYS A 69 2.92 3.03 -2.18
N ILE A 70 2.69 1.72 -2.27
CA ILE A 70 1.36 1.18 -2.59
C ILE A 70 0.36 1.57 -1.52
N LEU A 71 0.69 1.43 -0.23
CA LEU A 71 -0.19 1.80 0.87
C LEU A 71 -0.61 3.27 0.79
N GLU A 72 0.33 4.19 0.64
CA GLU A 72 -0.03 5.61 0.54
C GLU A 72 -0.82 5.93 -0.73
N LYS A 73 -0.54 5.22 -1.82
CA LYS A 73 -1.26 5.44 -3.08
C LYS A 73 -2.69 4.92 -3.02
N ILE A 74 -2.95 3.75 -2.41
CA ILE A 74 -4.32 3.21 -2.30
C ILE A 74 -5.20 4.01 -1.34
N LEU A 75 -4.59 4.79 -0.44
CA LEU A 75 -5.29 5.69 0.48
C LEU A 75 -5.61 7.05 -0.15
N GLU A 76 -5.17 7.33 -1.38
CA GLU A 76 -5.53 8.57 -2.10
C GLU A 76 -7.05 8.79 -2.09
N SER A 77 -7.49 10.02 -1.81
CA SER A 77 -8.90 10.39 -1.62
C SER A 77 -9.61 9.87 -0.36
N ILE A 78 -8.90 9.21 0.56
CA ILE A 78 -9.36 9.08 1.95
C ILE A 78 -9.14 10.42 2.66
N ASP A 79 -10.12 10.86 3.44
CA ASP A 79 -10.06 12.12 4.18
C ASP A 79 -8.98 12.10 5.27
N GLY A 80 -8.41 13.26 5.55
CA GLY A 80 -7.29 13.40 6.49
C GLY A 80 -7.61 12.87 7.89
N ASP A 81 -8.86 13.06 8.34
CA ASP A 81 -9.31 12.67 9.68
C ASP A 81 -9.29 11.15 9.90
N HIS A 82 -9.52 10.36 8.85
CA HIS A 82 -9.55 8.89 8.95
C HIS A 82 -8.38 8.21 8.26
N ARG A 83 -7.59 8.93 7.45
CA ARG A 83 -6.47 8.37 6.68
C ARG A 83 -5.49 7.57 7.54
N GLU A 84 -5.09 8.10 8.68
CA GLU A 84 -4.16 7.40 9.59
C GLU A 84 -4.76 6.12 10.15
N MET A 85 -6.05 6.13 10.49
CA MET A 85 -6.74 4.95 11.01
C MET A 85 -6.89 3.87 9.92
N VAL A 86 -7.24 4.26 8.69
CA VAL A 86 -7.29 3.32 7.54
C VAL A 86 -5.89 2.81 7.19
N ARG A 87 -4.86 3.66 7.24
CA ARG A 87 -3.46 3.28 7.03
C ARG A 87 -3.03 2.19 8.01
N ARG A 88 -3.26 2.40 9.30
CA ARG A 88 -2.94 1.43 10.35
C ARG A 88 -3.64 0.10 10.13
N MET A 89 -4.93 0.13 9.82
CA MET A 89 -5.72 -1.06 9.51
C MET A 89 -5.16 -1.86 8.33
N LEU A 90 -4.65 -1.18 7.29
CA LEU A 90 -4.08 -1.80 6.09
C LEU A 90 -2.57 -2.09 6.21
N ASP A 91 -1.89 -1.62 7.24
CA ASP A 91 -0.49 -1.98 7.47
C ASP A 91 -0.34 -3.15 8.44
N ASP A 92 -1.19 -3.21 9.47
CA ASP A 92 -1.11 -4.21 10.54
C ASP A 92 -2.45 -4.93 10.75
N MET A 93 -2.44 -6.25 10.48
CA MET A 93 -3.59 -7.12 10.69
C MET A 93 -3.96 -7.27 12.17
N ALA A 94 -3.01 -7.18 13.09
CA ALA A 94 -3.25 -7.40 14.51
C ALA A 94 -4.19 -6.35 15.12
N ILE A 95 -4.24 -5.15 14.53
CA ILE A 95 -5.09 -4.05 14.97
C ILE A 95 -6.30 -3.84 14.06
N MET A 96 -6.50 -4.70 13.05
CA MET A 96 -7.58 -4.54 12.06
C MET A 96 -8.95 -4.53 12.73
N ASP A 97 -9.23 -5.46 13.62
CA ASP A 97 -10.53 -5.54 14.31
C ASP A 97 -10.79 -4.30 15.19
N ILE A 98 -9.75 -3.80 15.88
CA ILE A 98 -9.86 -2.61 16.74
C ILE A 98 -10.11 -1.37 15.87
N ALA A 99 -9.29 -1.16 14.84
CA ALA A 99 -9.41 -0.04 13.92
C ALA A 99 -10.75 -0.05 13.16
N LEU A 100 -11.22 -1.25 12.76
CA LEU A 100 -12.51 -1.41 12.10
C LEU A 100 -13.68 -1.04 13.01
N ASN A 101 -13.63 -1.48 14.28
CA ASN A 101 -14.65 -1.12 15.27
C ASN A 101 -14.69 0.37 15.58
N ASP A 102 -13.53 1.03 15.61
CA ASP A 102 -13.46 2.47 15.83
C ASP A 102 -13.93 3.25 14.60
N LEU A 103 -13.58 2.81 13.39
CA LEU A 103 -14.17 3.33 12.14
C LEU A 103 -15.70 3.18 12.15
N LEU A 104 -16.24 2.02 12.55
CA LEU A 104 -17.68 1.79 12.58
C LEU A 104 -18.41 2.78 13.48
N LYS A 105 -17.84 3.12 14.62
CA LYS A 105 -18.41 4.11 15.55
C LYS A 105 -18.35 5.53 15.00
N ASN A 106 -17.27 5.87 14.28
CA ASN A 106 -17.02 7.24 13.80
C ASN A 106 -17.79 7.57 12.52
N ILE A 107 -17.81 6.66 11.54
CA ILE A 107 -18.35 6.94 10.19
C ILE A 107 -19.49 5.99 9.78
N GLY A 108 -19.83 5.03 10.62
CA GLY A 108 -20.88 4.05 10.34
C GLY A 108 -20.51 3.05 9.23
N PRO A 109 -21.38 2.06 8.98
CA PRO A 109 -21.14 1.02 7.98
C PRO A 109 -21.06 1.57 6.55
N ASP A 110 -21.85 2.58 6.21
CA ASP A 110 -21.84 3.20 4.88
C ASP A 110 -20.55 3.97 4.62
N GLY A 111 -19.99 4.62 5.64
CA GLY A 111 -18.70 5.31 5.55
C GLY A 111 -17.55 4.32 5.29
N ILE A 112 -17.55 3.17 5.97
CA ILE A 112 -16.56 2.12 5.73
C ILE A 112 -16.70 1.54 4.33
N GLU A 113 -17.93 1.27 3.88
CA GLU A 113 -18.17 0.76 2.53
C GLU A 113 -17.69 1.78 1.47
N LYS A 114 -17.86 3.09 1.72
CA LYS A 114 -17.29 4.14 0.86
C LYS A 114 -15.77 4.06 0.81
N TYR A 115 -15.08 3.98 1.95
CA TYR A 115 -13.61 3.86 1.95
C TYR A 115 -13.13 2.55 1.33
N ARG A 116 -13.82 1.44 1.56
CA ARG A 116 -13.52 0.16 0.92
C ARG A 116 -13.55 0.27 -0.60
N ARG A 117 -14.55 0.96 -1.17
CA ARG A 117 -14.65 1.20 -2.63
C ARG A 117 -13.52 2.07 -3.14
N ILE A 118 -13.17 3.14 -2.41
CA ILE A 118 -12.04 4.02 -2.76
C ILE A 118 -10.74 3.22 -2.80
N VAL A 119 -10.43 2.51 -1.71
CA VAL A 119 -9.20 1.71 -1.60
C VAL A 119 -9.17 0.61 -2.67
N SER A 120 -10.29 -0.08 -2.92
CA SER A 120 -10.36 -1.11 -3.96
C SER A 120 -10.13 -0.54 -5.35
N GLY A 121 -10.76 0.59 -5.68
CA GLY A 121 -10.58 1.25 -6.98
C GLY A 121 -9.13 1.69 -7.19
N ASN A 122 -8.53 2.31 -6.18
CA ASN A 122 -7.12 2.72 -6.24
C ASN A 122 -6.19 1.50 -6.34
N LEU A 123 -6.49 0.41 -5.63
CA LEU A 123 -5.71 -0.83 -5.70
C LEU A 123 -5.73 -1.44 -7.11
N ASP A 124 -6.87 -1.39 -7.79
CA ASP A 124 -6.98 -1.86 -9.17
C ASP A 124 -6.21 -0.98 -10.16
N LEU A 125 -6.18 0.34 -9.95
CA LEU A 125 -5.34 1.25 -10.74
C LEU A 125 -3.85 0.95 -10.54
N VAL A 126 -3.41 0.75 -9.30
CA VAL A 126 -2.02 0.36 -9.01
C VAL A 126 -1.70 -0.99 -9.65
N ARG A 127 -2.61 -1.97 -9.57
CA ARG A 127 -2.43 -3.27 -10.23
C ARG A 127 -2.28 -3.14 -11.73
N ALA A 128 -3.11 -2.32 -12.39
CA ALA A 128 -3.01 -2.10 -13.83
C ALA A 128 -1.63 -1.53 -14.23
N ALA A 129 -1.10 -0.59 -13.45
CA ALA A 129 0.26 -0.07 -13.65
C ALA A 129 1.34 -1.16 -13.47
N ILE A 130 1.22 -1.99 -12.43
CA ILE A 130 2.13 -3.13 -12.19
C ILE A 130 2.07 -4.14 -13.34
N ASP A 131 0.87 -4.42 -13.86
CA ASP A 131 0.67 -5.35 -14.97
C ASP A 131 1.35 -4.84 -16.26
N GLY A 132 1.45 -3.53 -16.42
CA GLY A 132 2.20 -2.87 -17.49
C GLY A 132 3.73 -2.97 -17.39
N LEU A 133 4.29 -3.36 -16.24
CA LEU A 133 5.74 -3.51 -16.08
C LEU A 133 6.29 -4.65 -16.96
N PRO A 134 7.51 -4.50 -17.50
CA PRO A 134 8.19 -5.59 -18.20
C PRO A 134 8.45 -6.76 -17.24
N ARG A 135 8.48 -7.98 -17.77
CA ARG A 135 8.81 -9.17 -16.97
C ARG A 135 10.22 -9.04 -16.39
N GLY A 136 10.36 -9.41 -15.12
CA GLY A 136 11.64 -9.41 -14.42
C GLY A 136 11.49 -9.07 -12.95
N MET A 137 12.64 -8.96 -12.28
CA MET A 137 12.72 -8.81 -10.83
C MET A 137 12.02 -7.55 -10.30
N ILE A 138 12.03 -6.43 -11.03
CA ILE A 138 11.26 -5.23 -10.64
C ILE A 138 9.78 -5.58 -10.54
N LYS A 139 9.20 -6.18 -11.59
CA LYS A 139 7.78 -6.56 -11.59
C LYS A 139 7.46 -7.54 -10.46
N GLU A 140 8.31 -8.52 -10.20
CA GLU A 140 8.12 -9.45 -9.08
C GLU A 140 8.02 -8.75 -7.71
N ARG A 141 8.85 -7.72 -7.48
CA ARG A 141 8.85 -6.94 -6.23
C ARG A 141 7.51 -6.22 -6.07
N PHE A 142 7.00 -5.63 -7.15
CA PHE A 142 5.69 -4.97 -7.16
C PHE A 142 4.53 -5.95 -7.01
N VAL A 143 4.53 -7.08 -7.74
CA VAL A 143 3.51 -8.13 -7.64
C VAL A 143 3.44 -8.73 -6.23
N GLY A 144 4.58 -9.04 -5.61
CA GLY A 144 4.61 -9.52 -4.22
C GLY A 144 4.35 -8.43 -3.19
N GLY A 145 4.55 -7.15 -3.55
CA GLY A 145 4.20 -6.00 -2.73
C GLY A 145 2.68 -5.80 -2.67
N ILE A 146 2.02 -5.77 -3.83
CA ILE A 146 0.58 -5.51 -3.95
C ILE A 146 -0.27 -6.66 -3.41
N SER A 147 0.19 -7.91 -3.51
CA SER A 147 -0.57 -9.09 -3.06
C SER A 147 -0.95 -9.05 -1.57
N LYS A 148 -0.13 -8.42 -0.72
CA LYS A 148 -0.46 -8.16 0.70
C LYS A 148 -1.81 -7.43 0.82
N PHE A 149 -2.02 -6.40 0.02
CA PHE A 149 -3.21 -5.54 0.13
C PHE A 149 -4.47 -6.23 -0.39
N TYR A 150 -4.38 -7.09 -1.41
CA TYR A 150 -5.52 -7.92 -1.81
C TYR A 150 -5.96 -8.88 -0.70
N ASN A 151 -5.02 -9.48 0.02
CA ASN A 151 -5.34 -10.33 1.18
C ASN A 151 -6.01 -9.53 2.29
N LEU A 152 -5.53 -8.32 2.58
CA LEU A 152 -6.12 -7.45 3.60
C LEU A 152 -7.53 -6.99 3.22
N MET A 153 -7.75 -6.61 1.97
CA MET A 153 -9.07 -6.22 1.48
C MET A 153 -10.06 -7.38 1.51
N TYR A 154 -9.59 -8.61 1.28
CA TYR A 154 -10.39 -9.81 1.45
C TYR A 154 -10.81 -10.02 2.91
N ILE A 155 -9.85 -9.94 3.86
CA ILE A 155 -10.14 -10.06 5.30
C ILE A 155 -11.12 -8.97 5.75
N LEU A 156 -10.90 -7.72 5.33
CA LEU A 156 -11.79 -6.60 5.64
C LEU A 156 -13.21 -6.85 5.13
N SER A 157 -13.35 -7.39 3.92
CA SER A 157 -14.67 -7.72 3.34
C SER A 157 -15.37 -8.80 4.17
N ASN A 158 -14.67 -9.87 4.55
CA ASN A 158 -15.22 -10.91 5.41
C ASN A 158 -15.65 -10.36 6.78
N ALA A 159 -14.82 -9.52 7.42
CA ALA A 159 -15.14 -8.92 8.71
C ALA A 159 -16.41 -8.06 8.63
N MET A 160 -16.57 -7.28 7.57
CA MET A 160 -17.78 -6.48 7.34
C MET A 160 -19.03 -7.34 7.14
N ASP A 161 -18.93 -8.47 6.43
CA ASP A 161 -20.07 -9.37 6.21
C ASP A 161 -20.50 -10.05 7.50
N HIS A 162 -19.55 -10.40 8.38
CA HIS A 162 -19.85 -10.88 9.73
C HIS A 162 -20.55 -9.83 10.60
N LEU A 163 -20.19 -8.56 10.46
CA LEU A 163 -20.84 -7.47 11.19
C LEU A 163 -22.29 -7.24 10.74
N LYS A 164 -22.55 -7.31 9.42
CA LYS A 164 -23.91 -7.19 8.86
C LYS A 164 -24.82 -8.33 9.30
N THR A 165 -24.30 -9.56 9.32
CA THR A 165 -25.07 -10.74 9.74
C THR A 165 -25.34 -10.77 11.24
N SER A 166 -24.40 -10.28 12.06
CA SER A 166 -24.57 -10.18 13.52
C SER A 166 -25.51 -9.04 13.94
N GLY A 167 -25.61 -7.98 13.14
CA GLY A 167 -26.52 -6.85 13.37
C GLY A 167 -27.99 -7.13 13.03
N ASN A 168 -28.28 -8.11 12.16
CA ASN A 168 -29.64 -8.50 11.76
C ASN A 168 -30.34 -9.48 12.74
N ASN A 169 -29.67 -9.88 13.82
CA ASN A 169 -30.21 -10.78 14.86
C ASN A 169 -30.56 -10.04 16.17
N ARG A 170 -30.79 -8.73 16.12
CA ARG A 170 -31.30 -7.90 17.22
C ARG A 170 -32.47 -7.07 16.75
#